data_AF-A0A642C1Y2-F1
#
_entry.id   AF-A0A642C1Y2-F1
#
_cell.length_a   1.000
_cell.length_b   1.000
_cell.length_c   1.000
_cell.angle_alpha   90.00
_cell.angle_beta   90.00
_cell.angle_gamma   90.00
#
_symmetry.space_group_name_H-M   'P 1'
#
loop_
_entity.id
_entity.type
_entity.pdbx_description
1 polymer ?
#
loop_
_entity_poly.entity_id
_entity_poly.type
_entity_poly.pdbx_seq_one_letter_code
_entity_poly.pdbx_strand_id
1 'polypeptide(L)'
;ANNFKQEIASKNFAQVKQEASDLWNKELSRIRISGGTDDEKTVFYTSLYHTMIDPRIYTDVDGRYIGGDKKVHEQDGTFTKRTIFSGWDVFRSQFPLQAMINPRLVSDALNSLITMADQSRREYYERWELLNSYSGCMIGNPALSVLADAYMKGIRTYDVEKAYQYAVNTSAKFGNDSLGYTPEPLSISYTLEYAYADWCVAQLAKALGKEEDAKRFYEKGKAYRNMFDAEKGWFRPRNADGSWKAWPENALTEEWYGCIESNAYQQGWFVPHDVPGMVELMGGKEEVIANLTNLFDHTPSDMLWNDYYNHANEPVHFVPFLFNQLDVPWYTQKWTRYICKNAYANKVEGIVGNEDVG
;
A
#
# COMPACT_ATOMS: atom_id res chain seq x y z
N ALA A 1 -12.21 14.12 30.04
CA ALA A 1 -12.31 15.46 30.71
C ALA A 1 -11.05 16.30 30.50
N ASN A 2 -9.85 15.72 30.63
CA ASN A 2 -8.59 16.46 30.47
C ASN A 2 -8.39 17.00 29.04
N ASN A 3 -8.60 16.19 28.00
CA ASN A 3 -8.51 16.64 26.59
C ASN A 3 -9.36 17.89 26.34
N PHE A 4 -10.66 17.84 26.68
CA PHE A 4 -11.57 18.98 26.59
C PHE A 4 -11.05 20.24 27.29
N LYS A 5 -10.60 20.10 28.55
CA LYS A 5 -10.11 21.21 29.36
C LYS A 5 -8.87 21.87 28.76
N GLN A 6 -7.96 21.08 28.23
CA GLN A 6 -6.70 21.55 27.68
C GLN A 6 -6.83 22.12 26.26
N GLU A 7 -7.71 21.54 25.44
CA GLU A 7 -7.78 21.86 24.02
C GLU A 7 -8.79 22.96 23.69
N ILE A 8 -10.00 22.92 24.28
CA ILE A 8 -11.13 23.76 23.82
C ILE A 8 -11.97 24.45 24.90
N ALA A 9 -11.82 24.13 26.19
CA ALA A 9 -12.71 24.65 27.24
C ALA A 9 -12.69 26.19 27.40
N SER A 10 -11.58 26.85 27.05
CA SER A 10 -11.44 28.31 27.11
C SER A 10 -11.75 29.01 25.78
N LYS A 11 -12.12 28.26 24.74
CA LYS A 11 -12.27 28.77 23.37
C LYS A 11 -13.74 28.82 22.97
N ASN A 12 -14.11 29.84 22.22
CA ASN A 12 -15.40 29.88 21.52
C ASN A 12 -15.32 29.21 20.13
N PHE A 13 -16.47 28.98 19.52
CA PHE A 13 -16.56 28.34 18.20
C PHE A 13 -15.73 29.05 17.12
N ALA A 14 -15.75 30.38 17.07
CA ALA A 14 -15.03 31.14 16.05
C ALA A 14 -13.51 30.98 16.20
N GLN A 15 -13.00 30.94 17.44
CA GLN A 15 -11.58 30.67 17.71
C GLN A 15 -11.18 29.28 17.26
N VAL A 16 -11.95 28.24 17.61
CA VAL A 16 -11.67 26.86 17.19
C VAL A 16 -11.69 26.73 15.66
N LYS A 17 -12.67 27.36 14.99
CA LYS A 17 -12.75 27.39 13.52
C LYS A 17 -11.52 28.04 12.89
N GLN A 18 -11.07 29.18 13.43
CA GLN A 18 -9.90 29.89 12.91
C GLN A 18 -8.63 29.07 13.09
N GLU A 19 -8.40 28.53 14.31
CA GLU A 19 -7.24 27.68 14.59
C GLU A 19 -7.20 26.45 13.68
N ALA A 20 -8.35 25.79 13.45
CA ALA A 20 -8.44 24.66 12.52
C ALA A 20 -8.11 25.08 11.08
N SER A 21 -8.60 26.25 10.64
CA SER A 21 -8.30 26.79 9.30
C SER A 21 -6.80 27.11 9.14
N ASP A 22 -6.18 27.67 10.17
CA ASP A 22 -4.75 28.01 10.18
C ASP A 22 -3.87 26.74 10.17
N LEU A 23 -4.27 25.71 10.91
CA LEU A 23 -3.61 24.39 10.86
C LEU A 23 -3.71 23.77 9.46
N TRP A 24 -4.90 23.75 8.85
CA TRP A 24 -5.04 23.22 7.49
C TRP A 24 -4.26 24.02 6.46
N ASN A 25 -4.28 25.35 6.53
CA ASN A 25 -3.47 26.20 5.64
C ASN A 25 -1.98 25.89 5.78
N LYS A 26 -1.49 25.66 7.01
CA LYS A 26 -0.10 25.27 7.25
C LYS A 26 0.21 23.92 6.60
N GLU A 27 -0.61 22.89 6.84
CA GLU A 27 -0.37 21.54 6.31
C GLU A 27 -0.50 21.49 4.78
N LEU A 28 -1.52 22.10 4.19
CA LEU A 28 -1.70 22.16 2.73
C LEU A 28 -0.60 22.98 2.04
N SER A 29 0.02 23.94 2.74
CA SER A 29 1.14 24.72 2.18
C SER A 29 2.45 23.95 2.01
N ARG A 30 2.52 22.68 2.48
CA ARG A 30 3.65 21.78 2.23
C ARG A 30 3.91 21.54 0.76
N ILE A 31 2.85 21.58 -0.07
CA ILE A 31 2.96 21.52 -1.53
C ILE A 31 2.33 22.77 -2.13
N ARG A 32 3.11 23.53 -2.89
CA ARG A 32 2.65 24.71 -3.62
C ARG A 32 2.64 24.38 -5.10
N ILE A 33 1.47 24.47 -5.72
CA ILE A 33 1.28 24.24 -7.15
C ILE A 33 1.05 25.55 -7.90
N SER A 34 1.39 25.57 -9.19
CA SER A 34 1.14 26.70 -10.11
C SER A 34 0.69 26.17 -11.46
N GLY A 35 -0.09 26.96 -12.21
CA GLY A 35 -0.78 26.50 -13.41
C GLY A 35 -2.10 25.80 -13.05
N GLY A 36 -2.69 25.10 -14.02
CA GLY A 36 -4.00 24.45 -13.88
C GLY A 36 -5.16 25.43 -13.74
N THR A 37 -6.36 24.92 -13.99
CA THR A 37 -7.63 25.58 -13.69
C THR A 37 -7.88 25.63 -12.19
N ASP A 38 -8.79 26.49 -11.75
CA ASP A 38 -9.17 26.52 -10.33
C ASP A 38 -9.85 25.21 -9.89
N ASP A 39 -10.54 24.53 -10.82
CA ASP A 39 -11.12 23.22 -10.57
C ASP A 39 -10.06 22.15 -10.29
N GLU A 40 -9.01 22.09 -11.11
CA GLU A 40 -7.87 21.17 -10.91
C GLU A 40 -7.12 21.47 -9.60
N LYS A 41 -6.99 22.75 -9.22
CA LYS A 41 -6.40 23.13 -7.91
C LYS A 41 -7.29 22.68 -6.76
N THR A 42 -8.61 22.78 -6.89
CA THR A 42 -9.54 22.27 -5.87
C THR A 42 -9.43 20.77 -5.74
N VAL A 43 -9.44 20.01 -6.84
CA VAL A 43 -9.20 18.56 -6.80
C VAL A 43 -7.89 18.25 -6.10
N PHE A 44 -6.79 18.90 -6.50
CA PHE A 44 -5.47 18.67 -5.92
C PHE A 44 -5.43 18.91 -4.39
N TYR A 45 -5.90 20.08 -3.93
CA TYR A 45 -5.84 20.41 -2.51
C TYR A 45 -6.85 19.61 -1.67
N THR A 46 -7.98 19.21 -2.25
CA THR A 46 -8.92 18.27 -1.61
C THR A 46 -8.30 16.89 -1.46
N SER A 47 -7.68 16.33 -2.50
CA SER A 47 -6.96 15.06 -2.42
C SER A 47 -5.81 15.13 -1.40
N LEU A 48 -5.01 16.20 -1.41
CA LEU A 48 -3.94 16.39 -0.43
C LEU A 48 -4.50 16.45 1.01
N TYR A 49 -5.62 17.16 1.22
CA TYR A 49 -6.33 17.18 2.50
C TYR A 49 -6.73 15.78 2.95
N HIS A 50 -7.32 14.97 2.09
CA HIS A 50 -7.74 13.60 2.41
C HIS A 50 -6.56 12.70 2.82
N THR A 51 -5.40 12.84 2.16
CA THR A 51 -4.18 12.09 2.52
C THR A 51 -3.64 12.39 3.93
N MET A 52 -4.12 13.46 4.58
CA MET A 52 -3.64 13.96 5.87
C MET A 52 -4.66 13.79 7.00
N ILE A 53 -5.83 13.20 6.75
CA ILE A 53 -6.83 12.92 7.79
C ILE A 53 -6.34 11.79 8.71
N ASP A 54 -5.78 10.74 8.10
CA ASP A 54 -5.28 9.55 8.78
C ASP A 54 -3.85 9.21 8.29
N PRO A 55 -3.02 8.52 9.09
CA PRO A 55 -3.30 8.00 10.44
C PRO A 55 -3.43 9.09 11.53
N ARG A 56 -4.50 9.03 12.32
CA ARG A 56 -4.79 9.99 13.40
C ARG A 56 -4.07 9.68 14.70
N ILE A 57 -3.98 10.68 15.57
CA ILE A 57 -3.44 10.55 16.93
C ILE A 57 -4.33 9.62 17.76
N TYR A 58 -3.70 8.70 18.51
CA TYR A 58 -4.36 7.75 19.41
C TYR A 58 -3.79 7.84 20.84
N THR A 59 -3.58 9.06 21.33
CA THR A 59 -3.15 9.36 22.70
C THR A 59 -4.01 10.47 23.28
N ASP A 60 -4.32 10.37 24.58
CA ASP A 60 -4.86 11.50 25.36
C ASP A 60 -3.79 12.57 25.59
N VAL A 61 -4.21 13.76 26.03
CA VAL A 61 -3.30 14.91 26.31
C VAL A 61 -2.30 14.64 27.42
N ASP A 62 -2.58 13.66 28.28
CA ASP A 62 -1.67 13.18 29.33
C ASP A 62 -0.79 12.00 28.87
N GLY A 63 -0.79 11.70 27.57
CA GLY A 63 0.08 10.69 26.96
C GLY A 63 -0.41 9.26 27.06
N ARG A 64 -1.55 9.01 27.71
CA ARG A 64 -2.10 7.66 27.85
C ARG A 64 -2.82 7.18 26.58
N TYR A 65 -2.77 5.88 26.33
CA TYR A 65 -3.48 5.21 25.25
C TYR A 65 -3.79 3.75 25.59
N ILE A 66 -4.72 3.12 24.86
CA ILE A 66 -5.00 1.70 25.01
C ILE A 66 -4.05 0.88 24.16
N GLY A 67 -3.25 0.02 24.80
CA GLY A 67 -2.27 -0.86 24.18
C GLY A 67 -2.88 -2.04 23.40
N GLY A 68 -2.03 -2.74 22.65
CA GLY A 68 -2.45 -3.95 21.91
C GLY A 68 -2.94 -5.09 22.81
N ASP A 69 -2.55 -5.06 24.10
CA ASP A 69 -3.01 -5.96 25.18
C ASP A 69 -4.29 -5.48 25.90
N LYS A 70 -4.91 -4.40 25.39
CA LYS A 70 -6.10 -3.76 25.96
C LYS A 70 -5.89 -3.14 27.34
N LYS A 71 -4.64 -2.91 27.76
CA LYS A 71 -4.30 -2.16 28.97
C LYS A 71 -3.99 -0.70 28.65
N VAL A 72 -4.00 0.15 29.66
CA VAL A 72 -3.53 1.53 29.53
C VAL A 72 -2.01 1.52 29.51
N HIS A 73 -1.43 2.14 28.50
CA HIS A 73 -0.01 2.45 28.37
C HIS A 73 0.16 3.97 28.29
N GLU A 74 1.38 4.45 28.48
CA GLU A 74 1.72 5.86 28.42
C GLU A 74 2.89 6.04 27.44
N GLN A 75 2.84 7.08 26.61
CA GLN A 75 3.96 7.42 25.73
C GLN A 75 5.13 7.97 26.54
N ASP A 76 6.35 7.64 26.14
CA ASP A 76 7.59 8.18 26.74
C ASP A 76 8.04 9.50 26.07
N GLY A 77 7.24 10.02 25.14
CA GLY A 77 7.52 11.24 24.37
C GLY A 77 8.41 11.02 23.14
N THR A 78 8.86 9.79 22.86
CA THR A 78 9.72 9.51 21.70
C THR A 78 8.97 9.57 20.36
N PHE A 79 7.70 9.12 20.35
CA PHE A 79 6.79 9.13 19.21
C PHE A 79 5.36 9.46 19.65
N THR A 80 4.53 9.91 18.71
CA THR A 80 3.08 10.05 18.94
C THR A 80 2.37 8.80 18.48
N LYS A 81 1.61 8.13 19.36
CA LYS A 81 0.84 6.94 18.98
C LYS A 81 -0.20 7.30 17.91
N ARG A 82 -0.22 6.53 16.82
CA ARG A 82 -1.16 6.64 15.71
C ARG A 82 -2.06 5.42 15.63
N THR A 83 -3.21 5.62 15.00
CA THR A 83 -4.14 4.55 14.61
C THR A 83 -4.70 4.82 13.22
N ILE A 84 -5.34 3.81 12.63
CA ILE A 84 -5.80 3.74 11.25
C ILE A 84 -4.61 3.56 10.32
N PHE A 85 -4.22 2.31 10.11
CA PHE A 85 -3.27 1.92 9.07
C PHE A 85 -3.98 0.98 8.10
N SER A 86 -4.51 1.53 7.01
CA SER A 86 -5.14 0.77 5.93
C SER A 86 -4.08 0.16 5.02
N GLY A 87 -3.27 -0.75 5.58
CA GLY A 87 -1.95 -1.04 5.07
C GLY A 87 -1.92 -1.45 3.60
N TRP A 88 -2.87 -2.27 3.16
CA TRP A 88 -2.94 -2.81 1.78
C TRP A 88 -3.07 -1.71 0.72
N ASP A 89 -3.63 -0.57 1.08
CA ASP A 89 -3.86 0.56 0.19
C ASP A 89 -2.71 1.56 0.32
N VAL A 90 -2.49 2.03 1.55
CA VAL A 90 -1.66 3.20 1.83
C VAL A 90 -0.17 2.97 1.58
N PHE A 91 0.31 1.72 1.51
CA PHE A 91 1.72 1.44 1.17
C PHE A 91 2.08 1.83 -0.27
N ARG A 92 1.08 1.92 -1.15
CA ARG A 92 1.26 2.09 -2.61
C ARG A 92 1.58 3.55 -2.98
N SER A 93 0.92 4.51 -2.33
CA SER A 93 1.00 5.93 -2.68
C SER A 93 1.02 6.87 -1.46
N GLN A 94 0.12 6.68 -0.49
CA GLN A 94 -0.05 7.59 0.64
C GLN A 94 1.18 7.61 1.57
N PHE A 95 1.69 6.47 2.03
CA PHE A 95 2.90 6.42 2.85
C PHE A 95 4.16 6.89 2.10
N PRO A 96 4.38 6.52 0.81
CA PRO A 96 5.42 7.12 -0.01
C PRO A 96 5.33 8.66 -0.09
N LEU A 97 4.12 9.23 -0.21
CA LEU A 97 3.89 10.68 -0.15
C LEU A 97 4.24 11.24 1.23
N GLN A 98 3.72 10.64 2.32
CA GLN A 98 4.01 11.07 3.69
C GLN A 98 5.50 10.99 4.02
N ALA A 99 6.24 10.02 3.49
CA ALA A 99 7.70 9.95 3.64
C ALA A 99 8.43 11.17 3.05
N MET A 100 7.81 11.89 2.09
CA MET A 100 8.35 13.13 1.53
C MET A 100 7.87 14.37 2.31
N ILE A 101 6.58 14.46 2.60
CA ILE A 101 5.97 15.70 3.12
C ILE A 101 5.85 15.73 4.65
N ASN A 102 5.81 14.57 5.30
CA ASN A 102 5.68 14.40 6.75
C ASN A 102 6.42 13.15 7.29
N PRO A 103 7.76 13.07 7.16
CA PRO A 103 8.55 11.92 7.65
C PRO A 103 8.29 11.54 9.11
N ARG A 104 7.91 12.50 9.97
CA ARG A 104 7.60 12.24 11.38
C ARG A 104 6.37 11.36 11.53
N LEU A 105 5.32 11.57 10.73
CA LEU A 105 4.13 10.73 10.75
C LEU A 105 4.45 9.29 10.38
N VAL A 106 5.31 9.07 9.39
CA VAL A 106 5.76 7.71 9.01
C VAL A 106 6.49 7.04 10.19
N SER A 107 7.39 7.76 10.85
CA SER A 107 8.06 7.21 12.04
C SER A 107 7.11 6.95 13.21
N ASP A 108 6.13 7.83 13.44
CA ASP A 108 5.12 7.68 14.48
C ASP A 108 4.27 6.42 14.21
N ALA A 109 3.84 6.21 12.96
CA ALA A 109 3.08 5.04 12.54
C ALA A 109 3.88 3.75 12.69
N LEU A 110 5.15 3.72 12.29
CA LEU A 110 6.02 2.55 12.47
C LEU A 110 6.22 2.20 13.95
N ASN A 111 6.51 3.19 14.81
CA ASN A 111 6.57 2.95 16.26
C ASN A 111 5.23 2.47 16.81
N SER A 112 4.11 2.96 16.27
CA SER A 112 2.77 2.53 16.67
C SER A 112 2.54 1.05 16.37
N LEU A 113 2.93 0.59 15.17
CA LEU A 113 2.85 -0.82 14.78
C LEU A 113 3.83 -1.71 15.57
N ILE A 114 5.07 -1.25 15.80
CA ILE A 114 6.08 -1.98 16.59
C ILE A 114 5.60 -2.17 18.03
N THR A 115 5.15 -1.09 18.68
CA THR A 115 4.65 -1.17 20.07
C THR A 115 3.38 -1.99 20.19
N MET A 116 2.51 -1.97 19.18
CA MET A 116 1.32 -2.83 19.14
C MET A 116 1.70 -4.32 19.08
N ALA A 117 2.69 -4.68 18.24
CA ALA A 117 3.18 -6.04 18.14
C ALA A 117 3.84 -6.54 19.43
N ASP A 118 4.62 -5.67 20.09
CA ASP A 118 5.28 -5.94 21.37
C ASP A 118 4.26 -6.12 22.50
N GLN A 119 3.37 -5.14 22.70
CA GLN A 119 2.37 -5.15 23.77
C GLN A 119 1.40 -6.33 23.63
N SER A 120 0.95 -6.63 22.41
CA SER A 120 0.06 -7.77 22.16
C SER A 120 0.76 -9.13 22.24
N ARG A 121 2.10 -9.16 22.38
CA ARG A 121 2.96 -10.36 22.35
C ARG A 121 2.81 -11.19 21.07
N ARG A 122 2.36 -10.55 19.99
CA ARG A 122 2.25 -11.19 18.68
C ARG A 122 3.59 -11.20 17.96
N GLU A 123 4.39 -10.16 18.15
CA GLU A 123 5.73 -10.06 17.56
C GLU A 123 5.74 -10.13 16.02
N TYR A 124 4.64 -9.75 15.38
CA TYR A 124 4.51 -9.56 13.93
C TYR A 124 3.58 -8.38 13.65
N TYR A 125 3.70 -7.79 12.45
CA TYR A 125 2.94 -6.61 12.06
C TYR A 125 1.51 -6.92 11.67
N GLU A 126 0.60 -6.04 12.07
CA GLU A 126 -0.75 -6.01 11.52
C GLU A 126 -0.72 -5.47 10.08
N ARG A 127 -1.63 -5.96 9.25
CA ARG A 127 -1.83 -5.54 7.86
C ARG A 127 -2.83 -4.39 7.75
N TRP A 128 -3.86 -4.40 8.59
CA TRP A 128 -4.84 -3.33 8.68
C TRP A 128 -5.20 -3.09 10.14
N GLU A 129 -4.67 -1.99 10.68
CA GLU A 129 -4.80 -1.67 12.10
C GLU A 129 -5.95 -0.69 12.34
N LEU A 130 -6.76 -1.01 13.35
CA LEU A 130 -7.87 -0.17 13.78
C LEU A 130 -7.93 -0.09 15.31
N LEU A 131 -7.84 1.13 15.85
CA LEU A 131 -7.90 1.44 17.28
C LEU A 131 -6.96 0.58 18.14
N ASN A 132 -5.71 0.50 17.68
CA ASN A 132 -4.60 -0.30 18.19
C ASN A 132 -4.96 -1.79 18.32
N SER A 133 -5.62 -2.33 17.29
CA SER A 133 -6.12 -3.71 17.25
C SER A 133 -5.86 -4.37 15.91
N TYR A 134 -5.62 -5.68 15.97
CA TYR A 134 -5.41 -6.52 14.80
C TYR A 134 -6.75 -6.82 14.13
N SER A 135 -6.98 -6.34 12.90
CA SER A 135 -8.17 -6.72 12.12
C SER A 135 -7.89 -7.88 11.15
N GLY A 136 -6.65 -8.00 10.68
CA GLY A 136 -6.24 -9.01 9.70
C GLY A 136 -6.69 -8.73 8.27
N CYS A 137 -7.45 -7.67 8.02
CA CYS A 137 -7.74 -7.11 6.70
C CYS A 137 -6.45 -6.51 6.10
N MET A 138 -6.27 -6.29 4.80
CA MET A 138 -6.58 -7.24 3.73
C MET A 138 -5.45 -8.29 3.64
N ILE A 139 -4.80 -8.47 2.49
CA ILE A 139 -3.75 -9.46 2.25
C ILE A 139 -2.35 -8.81 2.22
N GLY A 140 -1.33 -9.56 1.78
CA GLY A 140 0.05 -9.07 1.67
C GLY A 140 0.69 -8.81 3.03
N ASN A 141 1.83 -8.11 3.04
CA ASN A 141 2.49 -7.66 4.27
C ASN A 141 2.92 -6.18 4.12
N PRO A 142 1.97 -5.23 4.07
CA PRO A 142 2.23 -3.84 3.68
C PRO A 142 3.18 -3.10 4.61
N ALA A 143 3.15 -3.40 5.91
CA ALA A 143 4.05 -2.82 6.90
C ALA A 143 5.54 -3.08 6.56
N LEU A 144 5.86 -4.19 5.86
CA LEU A 144 7.24 -4.50 5.47
C LEU A 144 7.72 -3.58 4.34
N SER A 145 6.82 -3.22 3.42
CA SER A 145 7.09 -2.22 2.38
C SER A 145 7.34 -0.86 2.99
N VAL A 146 6.45 -0.42 3.89
CA VAL A 146 6.58 0.88 4.57
C VAL A 146 7.86 0.95 5.41
N LEU A 147 8.19 -0.13 6.13
CA LEU A 147 9.40 -0.20 6.94
C LEU A 147 10.66 -0.12 6.08
N ALA A 148 10.72 -0.86 4.96
CA ALA A 148 11.86 -0.83 4.05
C ALA A 148 12.02 0.55 3.41
N ASP A 149 10.94 1.15 2.91
CA ASP A 149 10.95 2.48 2.30
C ASP A 149 11.42 3.57 3.29
N ALA A 150 10.84 3.59 4.50
CA ALA A 150 11.24 4.50 5.57
C ALA A 150 12.73 4.35 5.91
N TYR A 151 13.21 3.12 6.06
CA TYR A 151 14.61 2.86 6.35
C TYR A 151 15.52 3.37 5.23
N MET A 152 15.21 3.08 3.96
CA MET A 152 16.03 3.53 2.82
C MET A 152 16.08 5.06 2.70
N LYS A 153 14.99 5.74 3.06
CA LYS A 153 14.90 7.22 3.07
C LYS A 153 15.46 7.87 4.34
N GLY A 154 16.01 7.10 5.28
CA GLY A 154 16.63 7.61 6.51
C GLY A 154 15.63 7.93 7.63
N ILE A 155 14.36 7.54 7.50
CA ILE A 155 13.33 7.66 8.53
C ILE A 155 13.47 6.45 9.46
N ARG A 156 14.32 6.57 10.49
CA ARG A 156 14.76 5.44 11.33
C ARG A 156 14.62 5.70 12.84
N THR A 157 13.72 6.59 13.24
CA THR A 157 13.51 6.96 14.65
C THR A 157 12.61 5.95 15.40
N TYR A 158 12.96 4.67 15.28
CA TYR A 158 12.32 3.52 15.93
C TYR A 158 13.37 2.45 16.24
N ASP A 159 13.02 1.45 17.06
CA ASP A 159 13.91 0.30 17.34
C ASP A 159 14.05 -0.57 16.07
N VAL A 160 15.14 -0.35 15.32
CA VAL A 160 15.41 -0.98 14.02
C VAL A 160 15.57 -2.49 14.14
N GLU A 161 16.25 -2.99 15.17
CA GLU A 161 16.47 -4.43 15.33
C GLU A 161 15.17 -5.15 15.69
N LYS A 162 14.37 -4.57 16.61
CA LYS A 162 13.04 -5.09 16.92
C LYS A 162 12.11 -5.02 15.69
N ALA A 163 12.14 -3.91 14.95
CA ALA A 163 11.35 -3.76 13.74
C ALA A 163 11.70 -4.82 12.68
N TYR A 164 13.00 -5.04 12.46
CA TYR A 164 13.48 -6.07 11.56
C TYR A 164 13.08 -7.48 12.02
N GLN A 165 13.20 -7.79 13.31
CA GLN A 165 12.78 -9.09 13.85
C GLN A 165 11.28 -9.34 13.61
N TYR A 166 10.43 -8.33 13.83
CA TYR A 166 9.00 -8.43 13.55
C TYR A 166 8.71 -8.54 12.05
N ALA A 167 9.53 -7.93 11.18
CA ALA A 167 9.44 -8.12 9.75
C ALA A 167 9.70 -9.58 9.33
N VAL A 168 10.76 -10.18 9.87
CA VAL A 168 11.09 -11.61 9.66
C VAL A 168 9.97 -12.51 10.17
N ASN A 169 9.45 -12.25 11.38
CA ASN A 169 8.34 -13.01 11.96
C ASN A 169 7.05 -12.89 11.13
N THR A 170 6.77 -11.70 10.60
CA THR A 170 5.60 -11.44 9.74
C THR A 170 5.68 -12.28 8.48
N SER A 171 6.82 -12.23 7.76
CA SER A 171 7.02 -13.04 6.56
C SER A 171 6.96 -14.55 6.83
N ALA A 172 7.56 -15.02 7.94
CA ALA A 172 7.51 -16.42 8.33
C ALA A 172 6.08 -16.90 8.67
N LYS A 173 5.24 -16.00 9.21
CA LYS A 173 3.84 -16.29 9.55
C LYS A 173 2.91 -16.21 8.34
N PHE A 174 3.15 -15.25 7.46
CA PHE A 174 2.34 -14.94 6.29
C PHE A 174 3.26 -14.79 5.08
N GLY A 175 3.47 -15.88 4.36
CA GLY A 175 4.43 -15.92 3.27
C GLY A 175 4.30 -17.17 2.42
N ASN A 176 5.16 -17.25 1.40
CA ASN A 176 5.15 -18.32 0.41
C ASN A 176 5.98 -19.56 0.84
N ASP A 177 6.53 -19.58 2.05
CA ASP A 177 7.62 -20.47 2.48
C ASP A 177 7.32 -21.97 2.30
N SER A 178 6.09 -22.41 2.60
CA SER A 178 5.77 -23.84 2.62
C SER A 178 5.76 -24.51 1.25
N LEU A 179 5.36 -23.79 0.19
CA LEU A 179 5.21 -24.34 -1.17
C LEU A 179 5.97 -23.54 -2.24
N GLY A 180 6.61 -22.44 -1.87
CA GLY A 180 7.13 -21.45 -2.82
C GLY A 180 6.03 -20.58 -3.46
N TYR A 181 4.78 -20.76 -3.07
CA TYR A 181 3.60 -19.96 -3.42
C TYR A 181 2.51 -20.16 -2.36
N THR A 182 1.48 -19.33 -2.37
CA THR A 182 0.29 -19.52 -1.53
C THR A 182 -0.80 -20.19 -2.37
N PRO A 183 -1.38 -21.33 -1.94
CA PRO A 183 -2.43 -21.99 -2.70
C PRO A 183 -3.78 -21.28 -2.57
N GLU A 184 -4.80 -21.82 -3.23
CA GLU A 184 -6.19 -21.35 -3.23
C GLU A 184 -6.75 -20.94 -1.86
N PRO A 185 -7.75 -20.03 -1.82
CA PRO A 185 -8.54 -19.53 -2.96
C PRO A 185 -8.02 -18.27 -3.67
N LEU A 186 -7.10 -17.50 -3.08
CA LEU A 186 -6.64 -16.21 -3.62
C LEU A 186 -5.15 -16.29 -3.98
N SER A 187 -4.78 -17.40 -4.64
CA SER A 187 -3.38 -17.83 -4.79
C SER A 187 -2.50 -16.84 -5.56
N ILE A 188 -3.04 -16.16 -6.58
CA ILE A 188 -2.31 -15.16 -7.37
C ILE A 188 -2.03 -13.93 -6.50
N SER A 189 -3.05 -13.29 -5.92
CA SER A 189 -2.85 -12.08 -5.11
C SER A 189 -1.94 -12.33 -3.91
N TYR A 190 -2.15 -13.41 -3.17
CA TYR A 190 -1.26 -13.72 -2.04
C TYR A 190 0.18 -13.94 -2.47
N THR A 191 0.42 -14.75 -3.51
CA THR A 191 1.80 -15.09 -3.88
C THR A 191 2.57 -13.88 -4.38
N LEU A 192 1.96 -13.07 -5.25
CA LEU A 192 2.59 -11.89 -5.83
C LEU A 192 2.89 -10.82 -4.77
N GLU A 193 1.93 -10.56 -3.86
CA GLU A 193 2.14 -9.56 -2.81
C GLU A 193 3.14 -9.99 -1.73
N TYR A 194 3.15 -11.27 -1.34
CA TYR A 194 4.17 -11.78 -0.43
C TYR A 194 5.56 -11.76 -1.08
N ALA A 195 5.66 -12.07 -2.38
CA ALA A 195 6.93 -11.98 -3.09
C ALA A 195 7.48 -10.54 -3.07
N TYR A 196 6.64 -9.53 -3.32
CA TYR A 196 7.04 -8.13 -3.19
C TYR A 196 7.47 -7.79 -1.76
N ALA A 197 6.69 -8.18 -0.75
CA ALA A 197 7.01 -7.90 0.64
C ALA A 197 8.33 -8.57 1.09
N ASP A 198 8.59 -9.80 0.64
CA ASP A 198 9.86 -10.49 0.88
C ASP A 198 11.03 -9.77 0.22
N TRP A 199 10.86 -9.26 -1.00
CA TRP A 199 11.89 -8.43 -1.62
C TRP A 199 12.17 -7.16 -0.80
N CYS A 200 11.16 -6.52 -0.21
CA CYS A 200 11.34 -5.38 0.70
C CYS A 200 12.18 -5.76 1.93
N VAL A 201 11.92 -6.93 2.53
CA VAL A 201 12.74 -7.44 3.64
C VAL A 201 14.17 -7.73 3.18
N ALA A 202 14.37 -8.22 1.95
CA ALA A 202 15.70 -8.42 1.39
C ALA A 202 16.49 -7.12 1.28
N GLN A 203 15.85 -6.03 0.82
CA GLN A 203 16.48 -4.71 0.76
C GLN A 203 16.86 -4.22 2.16
N LEU A 204 15.93 -4.34 3.13
CA LEU A 204 16.18 -3.95 4.52
C LEU A 204 17.32 -4.75 5.15
N ALA A 205 17.31 -6.08 5.00
CA ALA A 205 18.36 -6.98 5.50
C ALA A 205 19.73 -6.60 4.93
N LYS A 206 19.81 -6.33 3.63
CA LYS A 206 21.04 -5.88 2.97
C LYS A 206 21.56 -4.57 3.57
N ALA A 207 20.69 -3.58 3.76
CA ALA A 207 21.09 -2.30 4.34
C ALA A 207 21.52 -2.40 5.82
N LEU A 208 21.07 -3.45 6.53
CA LEU A 208 21.48 -3.78 7.90
C LEU A 208 22.73 -4.68 7.95
N GLY A 209 23.33 -5.05 6.81
CA GLY A 209 24.48 -5.96 6.75
C GLY A 209 24.15 -7.41 7.11
N LYS A 210 22.88 -7.82 7.03
CA LYS A 210 22.40 -9.19 7.30
C LYS A 210 22.41 -9.99 6.00
N GLU A 211 23.59 -10.27 5.47
CA GLU A 211 23.81 -10.80 4.11
C GLU A 211 23.08 -12.13 3.81
N GLU A 212 23.07 -13.08 4.75
CA GLU A 212 22.38 -14.36 4.54
C GLU A 212 20.86 -14.21 4.49
N ASP A 213 20.31 -13.32 5.32
CA ASP A 213 18.90 -12.98 5.26
C ASP A 213 18.57 -12.25 3.96
N ALA A 214 19.41 -11.31 3.52
CA ALA A 214 19.23 -10.59 2.26
C ALA A 214 19.13 -11.55 1.07
N LYS A 215 20.03 -12.54 0.97
CA LYS A 215 19.97 -13.58 -0.06
C LYS A 215 18.70 -14.41 0.04
N ARG A 216 18.36 -14.88 1.25
CA ARG A 216 17.18 -15.70 1.51
C ARG A 216 15.91 -14.99 1.06
N PHE A 217 15.70 -13.76 1.50
CA PHE A 217 14.51 -12.98 1.16
C PHE A 217 14.49 -12.54 -0.30
N TYR A 218 15.64 -12.32 -0.92
CA TYR A 218 15.71 -12.04 -2.37
C TYR A 218 15.21 -13.23 -3.19
N GLU A 219 15.58 -14.46 -2.82
CA GLU A 219 15.05 -15.66 -3.47
C GLU A 219 13.55 -15.87 -3.19
N LYS A 220 13.08 -15.59 -1.97
CA LYS A 220 11.63 -15.58 -1.68
C LYS A 220 10.87 -14.56 -2.55
N GLY A 221 11.49 -13.43 -2.84
CA GLY A 221 10.95 -12.43 -3.76
C GLY A 221 10.73 -12.91 -5.20
N LYS A 222 11.30 -14.06 -5.59
CA LYS A 222 11.06 -14.69 -6.91
C LYS A 222 9.88 -15.66 -6.92
N ALA A 223 9.14 -15.80 -5.82
CA ALA A 223 8.01 -16.74 -5.70
C ALA A 223 6.91 -16.51 -6.75
N TYR A 224 6.77 -15.30 -7.31
CA TYR A 224 5.83 -15.02 -8.40
C TYR A 224 6.02 -15.96 -9.60
N ARG A 225 7.25 -16.41 -9.87
CA ARG A 225 7.56 -17.34 -10.98
C ARG A 225 6.84 -18.69 -10.83
N ASN A 226 6.52 -19.10 -9.61
CA ASN A 226 5.83 -20.37 -9.33
C ASN A 226 4.33 -20.33 -9.65
N MET A 227 3.78 -19.15 -9.94
CA MET A 227 2.38 -18.93 -10.29
C MET A 227 2.15 -18.68 -11.78
N PHE A 228 3.22 -18.64 -12.58
CA PHE A 228 3.14 -18.39 -14.01
C PHE A 228 2.94 -19.68 -14.79
N ASP A 229 1.83 -19.77 -15.52
CA ASP A 229 1.54 -20.88 -16.43
C ASP A 229 2.02 -20.54 -17.84
N ALA A 230 3.16 -21.13 -18.24
CA ALA A 230 3.75 -20.92 -19.55
C ALA A 230 2.87 -21.38 -20.72
N GLU A 231 1.92 -22.31 -20.51
CA GLU A 231 0.97 -22.71 -21.56
C GLU A 231 -0.05 -21.61 -21.83
N LYS A 232 -0.45 -20.87 -20.78
CA LYS A 232 -1.43 -19.78 -20.87
C LYS A 232 -0.78 -18.41 -21.05
N GLY A 233 0.52 -18.30 -20.83
CA GLY A 233 1.26 -17.05 -20.90
C GLY A 233 0.87 -16.06 -19.79
N TRP A 234 0.30 -16.53 -18.69
CA TRP A 234 -0.18 -15.67 -17.62
C TRP A 234 -0.16 -16.36 -16.24
N PHE A 235 -0.40 -15.58 -15.20
CA PHE A 235 -0.58 -16.11 -13.85
C PHE A 235 -1.88 -16.91 -13.74
N ARG A 236 -1.80 -18.12 -13.18
CA ARG A 236 -2.92 -19.04 -13.06
C ARG A 236 -3.07 -19.53 -11.62
N PRO A 237 -4.29 -19.64 -11.08
CA PRO A 237 -4.46 -20.10 -9.70
C PRO A 237 -3.98 -21.54 -9.53
N ARG A 238 -3.32 -21.81 -8.40
CA ARG A 238 -2.61 -23.07 -8.15
C ARG A 238 -3.05 -23.72 -6.84
N ASN A 239 -3.35 -25.01 -6.90
CA ASN A 239 -3.77 -25.80 -5.75
C ASN A 239 -2.57 -26.17 -4.85
N ALA A 240 -2.87 -26.60 -3.62
CA ALA A 240 -1.85 -27.03 -2.67
C ALA A 240 -1.06 -28.28 -3.13
N ASP A 241 -1.63 -29.10 -4.01
CA ASP A 241 -0.97 -30.27 -4.60
C ASP A 241 -0.08 -29.94 -5.81
N GLY A 242 0.02 -28.65 -6.18
CA GLY A 242 0.81 -28.18 -7.32
C GLY A 242 0.07 -28.15 -8.66
N SER A 243 -1.16 -28.66 -8.73
CA SER A 243 -1.98 -28.62 -9.95
C SER A 243 -2.55 -27.22 -10.20
N TRP A 244 -2.74 -26.87 -11.48
CA TRP A 244 -3.39 -25.62 -11.87
C TRP A 244 -4.92 -25.74 -11.87
N LYS A 245 -5.62 -24.67 -11.48
CA LYS A 245 -7.09 -24.58 -11.61
C LYS A 245 -7.53 -24.58 -13.06
N ALA A 246 -8.73 -25.08 -13.38
CA ALA A 246 -9.26 -25.04 -14.75
C ALA A 246 -9.20 -23.61 -15.32
N TRP A 247 -8.88 -23.47 -16.61
CA TRP A 247 -8.76 -22.17 -17.29
C TRP A 247 -10.03 -21.92 -18.13
N PRO A 248 -11.05 -21.24 -17.59
CA PRO A 248 -12.23 -20.87 -18.36
C PRO A 248 -11.91 -19.86 -19.47
N GLU A 249 -12.83 -19.68 -20.40
CA GLU A 249 -12.65 -18.77 -21.55
C GLU A 249 -12.37 -17.32 -21.09
N ASN A 250 -13.03 -16.89 -20.01
CA ASN A 250 -12.85 -15.58 -19.40
C ASN A 250 -11.85 -15.59 -18.22
N ALA A 251 -10.95 -16.57 -18.09
CA ALA A 251 -10.05 -16.70 -16.92
C ALA A 251 -9.24 -15.44 -16.58
N LEU A 252 -8.84 -14.65 -17.59
CA LEU A 252 -8.12 -13.40 -17.36
C LEU A 252 -8.98 -12.35 -16.65
N THR A 253 -10.25 -12.26 -17.03
CA THR A 253 -11.17 -11.21 -16.57
C THR A 253 -12.16 -11.69 -15.50
N GLU A 254 -12.20 -12.99 -15.20
CA GLU A 254 -13.04 -13.56 -14.15
C GLU A 254 -12.63 -13.00 -12.78
N GLU A 255 -13.50 -12.17 -12.22
CA GLU A 255 -13.34 -11.64 -10.88
C GLU A 255 -13.22 -12.78 -9.86
N TRP A 256 -12.35 -12.61 -8.86
CA TRP A 256 -12.07 -13.61 -7.82
C TRP A 256 -11.40 -14.91 -8.30
N TYR A 257 -10.99 -15.01 -9.57
CA TYR A 257 -10.22 -16.14 -10.08
C TYR A 257 -8.76 -16.09 -9.57
N GLY A 258 -8.54 -16.65 -8.37
CA GLY A 258 -7.25 -16.63 -7.67
C GLY A 258 -6.82 -15.25 -7.16
N CYS A 259 -7.69 -14.24 -7.23
CA CYS A 259 -7.38 -12.85 -6.95
C CYS A 259 -8.36 -12.26 -5.92
N ILE A 260 -7.93 -11.29 -5.13
CA ILE A 260 -8.80 -10.54 -4.21
C ILE A 260 -9.31 -9.27 -4.89
N GLU A 261 -10.63 -9.06 -4.89
CA GLU A 261 -11.29 -7.83 -5.39
C GLU A 261 -10.84 -7.40 -6.80
N SER A 262 -10.42 -8.38 -7.59
CA SER A 262 -9.81 -8.19 -8.90
C SER A 262 -9.84 -9.51 -9.68
N ASN A 263 -9.29 -9.49 -10.89
CA ASN A 263 -9.08 -10.66 -11.72
C ASN A 263 -7.59 -10.86 -12.03
N ALA A 264 -7.28 -11.97 -12.72
CA ALA A 264 -5.90 -12.30 -13.07
C ALA A 264 -5.26 -11.23 -13.97
N TYR A 265 -6.01 -10.56 -14.84
CA TYR A 265 -5.49 -9.52 -15.72
C TYR A 265 -5.05 -8.27 -14.95
N GLN A 266 -5.78 -7.92 -13.89
CA GLN A 266 -5.48 -6.79 -13.01
C GLN A 266 -4.33 -7.10 -12.04
N GLN A 267 -4.43 -8.21 -11.31
CA GLN A 267 -3.43 -8.58 -10.30
C GLN A 267 -2.11 -9.03 -10.93
N GLY A 268 -2.15 -9.63 -12.13
CA GLY A 268 -1.00 -10.23 -12.79
C GLY A 268 0.16 -9.26 -13.06
N TRP A 269 -0.09 -7.96 -13.05
CA TRP A 269 0.97 -6.96 -13.20
C TRP A 269 1.83 -6.80 -11.94
N PHE A 270 1.37 -7.27 -10.77
CA PHE A 270 1.96 -6.97 -9.45
C PHE A 270 3.29 -7.71 -9.20
N VAL A 271 4.32 -7.34 -9.98
CA VAL A 271 5.72 -7.73 -9.81
C VAL A 271 6.61 -6.48 -9.86
N PRO A 272 6.32 -5.43 -9.05
CA PRO A 272 7.00 -4.13 -9.17
C PRO A 272 8.49 -4.20 -8.79
N HIS A 273 8.89 -5.22 -8.02
CA HIS A 273 10.28 -5.45 -7.61
C HIS A 273 11.16 -6.12 -8.66
N ASP A 274 10.57 -6.71 -9.71
CA ASP A 274 11.29 -7.44 -10.76
C ASP A 274 10.57 -7.36 -12.12
N VAL A 275 10.36 -6.12 -12.60
CA VAL A 275 9.74 -5.88 -13.92
C VAL A 275 10.48 -6.60 -15.05
N PRO A 276 11.83 -6.63 -15.12
CA PRO A 276 12.54 -7.40 -16.15
C PRO A 276 12.19 -8.89 -16.11
N GLY A 277 12.12 -9.50 -14.92
CA GLY A 277 11.74 -10.90 -14.77
C GLY A 277 10.28 -11.18 -15.16
N MET A 278 9.36 -10.25 -14.87
CA MET A 278 7.97 -10.34 -15.35
C MET A 278 7.91 -10.27 -16.88
N VAL A 279 8.65 -9.36 -17.51
CA VAL A 279 8.71 -9.21 -18.97
C VAL A 279 9.26 -10.47 -19.65
N GLU A 280 10.29 -11.09 -19.05
CA GLU A 280 10.83 -12.37 -19.51
C GLU A 280 9.74 -13.47 -19.54
N LEU A 281 8.98 -13.62 -18.43
CA LEU A 281 7.91 -14.62 -18.34
C LEU A 281 6.81 -14.39 -19.38
N MET A 282 6.40 -13.14 -19.56
CA MET A 282 5.29 -12.75 -20.45
C MET A 282 5.66 -12.71 -21.94
N GLY A 283 6.78 -13.33 -22.34
CA GLY A 283 7.14 -13.47 -23.75
C GLY A 283 7.89 -12.26 -24.34
N GLY A 284 8.38 -11.36 -23.49
CA GLY A 284 9.22 -10.23 -23.91
C GLY A 284 8.48 -8.90 -23.99
N LYS A 285 9.25 -7.87 -24.35
CA LYS A 285 8.85 -6.47 -24.26
C LYS A 285 7.64 -6.14 -25.15
N GLU A 286 7.64 -6.62 -26.39
CA GLU A 286 6.59 -6.37 -27.37
C GLU A 286 5.25 -6.95 -26.92
N GLU A 287 5.27 -8.17 -26.39
CA GLU A 287 4.07 -8.85 -25.87
C GLU A 287 3.51 -8.14 -24.64
N VAL A 288 4.37 -7.72 -23.72
CA VAL A 288 3.94 -6.93 -22.55
C VAL A 288 3.34 -5.58 -22.96
N ILE A 289 3.93 -4.87 -23.93
CA ILE A 289 3.37 -3.61 -24.44
C ILE A 289 1.99 -3.85 -25.08
N ALA A 290 1.83 -4.93 -25.84
CA ALA A 290 0.56 -5.29 -26.46
C ALA A 290 -0.50 -5.60 -25.39
N ASN A 291 -0.17 -6.39 -24.37
CA ASN A 291 -1.07 -6.71 -23.26
C ASN A 291 -1.43 -5.49 -22.41
N LEU A 292 -0.48 -4.59 -22.10
CA LEU A 292 -0.80 -3.34 -21.42
C LEU A 292 -1.71 -2.45 -22.26
N THR A 293 -1.43 -2.34 -23.57
CA THR A 293 -2.25 -1.53 -24.48
C THR A 293 -3.67 -2.09 -24.57
N ASN A 294 -3.82 -3.41 -24.64
CA ASN A 294 -5.12 -4.08 -24.65
C ASN A 294 -5.92 -3.80 -23.36
N LEU A 295 -5.28 -3.87 -22.19
CA LEU A 295 -5.90 -3.56 -20.89
C LEU A 295 -6.51 -2.16 -20.92
N PHE A 296 -5.73 -1.15 -21.31
CA PHE A 296 -6.21 0.23 -21.32
C PHE A 296 -7.20 0.52 -22.45
N ASP A 297 -7.06 -0.08 -23.63
CA ASP A 297 -7.98 0.14 -24.76
C ASP A 297 -9.39 -0.42 -24.49
N HIS A 298 -9.52 -1.41 -23.61
CA HIS A 298 -10.81 -1.96 -23.17
C HIS A 298 -11.33 -1.32 -21.86
N THR A 299 -10.59 -0.37 -21.30
CA THR A 299 -11.00 0.30 -20.06
C THR A 299 -12.14 1.29 -20.33
N PRO A 300 -13.27 1.20 -19.59
CA PRO A 300 -14.37 2.16 -19.69
C PRO A 300 -13.93 3.60 -19.41
N SER A 301 -14.51 4.56 -20.13
CA SER A 301 -14.12 5.97 -19.99
C SER A 301 -14.49 6.60 -18.64
N ASP A 302 -15.45 6.03 -17.92
CA ASP A 302 -15.88 6.50 -16.61
C ASP A 302 -14.95 6.05 -15.47
N MET A 303 -14.01 5.13 -15.73
CA MET A 303 -13.02 4.61 -14.78
C MET A 303 -13.64 3.94 -13.54
N LEU A 304 -14.93 3.62 -13.57
CA LEU A 304 -15.62 2.90 -12.50
C LEU A 304 -15.18 1.44 -12.48
N TRP A 305 -15.68 0.68 -11.50
CA TRP A 305 -15.42 -0.75 -11.35
C TRP A 305 -15.62 -1.53 -12.66
N ASN A 306 -14.56 -2.22 -13.13
CA ASN A 306 -14.55 -2.93 -14.40
C ASN A 306 -13.50 -4.07 -14.40
N ASP A 307 -13.48 -4.86 -15.48
CA ASP A 307 -12.63 -6.05 -15.62
C ASP A 307 -11.21 -5.77 -16.17
N TYR A 308 -10.92 -4.53 -16.57
CA TYR A 308 -9.66 -4.12 -17.19
C TYR A 308 -8.89 -3.18 -16.25
N TYR A 309 -8.50 -1.98 -16.66
CA TYR A 309 -7.91 -1.02 -15.72
C TYR A 309 -9.00 -0.46 -14.80
N ASN A 310 -9.14 -1.08 -13.63
CA ASN A 310 -10.09 -0.69 -12.60
C ASN A 310 -9.49 0.34 -11.64
N HIS A 311 -9.57 1.63 -11.97
CA HIS A 311 -9.01 2.69 -11.11
C HIS A 311 -9.71 2.81 -9.75
N ALA A 312 -10.93 2.30 -9.63
CA ALA A 312 -11.68 2.25 -8.39
C ALA A 312 -11.10 1.28 -7.34
N ASN A 313 -10.04 0.53 -7.68
CA ASN A 313 -9.35 -0.40 -6.78
C ASN A 313 -7.81 -0.39 -6.98
N GLU A 314 -7.07 -0.67 -5.93
CA GLU A 314 -5.64 -0.47 -5.76
C GLU A 314 -4.69 -1.37 -6.59
N PRO A 315 -5.04 -2.63 -6.95
CA PRO A 315 -4.11 -3.55 -7.61
C PRO A 315 -3.48 -3.00 -8.90
N VAL A 316 -4.18 -2.10 -9.60
CA VAL A 316 -3.75 -1.56 -10.89
C VAL A 316 -3.14 -0.16 -10.82
N HIS A 317 -3.11 0.51 -9.67
CA HIS A 317 -2.72 1.93 -9.58
C HIS A 317 -1.32 2.23 -10.16
N PHE A 318 -0.37 1.30 -10.04
CA PHE A 318 1.01 1.46 -10.56
C PHE A 318 1.16 1.07 -12.05
N VAL A 319 0.19 0.37 -12.64
CA VAL A 319 0.26 -0.21 -14.00
C VAL A 319 0.57 0.83 -15.10
N PRO A 320 0.01 2.06 -15.10
CA PRO A 320 0.33 3.04 -16.15
C PRO A 320 1.81 3.42 -16.21
N PHE A 321 2.55 3.24 -15.10
CA PHE A 321 3.97 3.56 -15.00
C PHE A 321 4.87 2.44 -15.52
N LEU A 322 4.34 1.23 -15.78
CA LEU A 322 5.10 0.14 -16.40
C LEU A 322 5.59 0.49 -17.81
N PHE A 323 4.85 1.31 -18.57
CA PHE A 323 5.30 1.77 -19.89
C PHE A 323 6.63 2.52 -19.85
N ASN A 324 6.97 3.22 -18.76
CA ASN A 324 8.30 3.82 -18.58
C ASN A 324 9.39 2.76 -18.45
N GLN A 325 9.12 1.64 -17.77
CA GLN A 325 10.05 0.51 -17.64
C GLN A 325 10.22 -0.28 -18.95
N LEU A 326 9.37 0.01 -19.94
CA LEU A 326 9.37 -0.60 -21.27
C LEU A 326 9.83 0.39 -22.36
N ASP A 327 10.50 1.48 -21.99
CA ASP A 327 10.99 2.53 -22.90
C ASP A 327 9.93 3.07 -23.89
N VAL A 328 8.65 3.06 -23.51
CA VAL A 328 7.55 3.65 -24.29
C VAL A 328 6.79 4.71 -23.46
N PRO A 329 7.49 5.71 -22.91
CA PRO A 329 6.97 6.62 -21.88
C PRO A 329 5.80 7.48 -22.33
N TRP A 330 5.58 7.65 -23.64
CA TRP A 330 4.41 8.37 -24.16
C TRP A 330 3.09 7.70 -23.77
N TYR A 331 3.07 6.38 -23.57
CA TYR A 331 1.89 5.68 -23.05
C TYR A 331 1.64 5.99 -21.57
N THR A 332 2.68 6.05 -20.73
CA THR A 332 2.51 6.55 -19.35
C THR A 332 1.92 7.95 -19.36
N GLN A 333 2.43 8.85 -20.20
CA GLN A 333 1.91 10.23 -20.31
C GLN A 333 0.46 10.29 -20.79
N LYS A 334 0.07 9.44 -21.76
CA LYS A 334 -1.30 9.34 -22.26
C LYS A 334 -2.24 8.89 -21.15
N TRP A 335 -1.95 7.74 -20.54
CA TRP A 335 -2.88 7.09 -19.63
C TRP A 335 -2.98 7.78 -18.28
N THR A 336 -1.87 8.26 -17.71
CA THR A 336 -1.93 9.03 -16.45
C THR A 336 -2.76 10.31 -16.60
N ARG A 337 -2.60 11.07 -17.69
CA ARG A 337 -3.45 12.24 -17.97
C ARG A 337 -4.92 11.87 -18.22
N TYR A 338 -5.16 10.76 -18.91
CA TYR A 338 -6.51 10.27 -19.15
C TYR A 338 -7.20 9.85 -17.85
N ILE A 339 -6.49 9.16 -16.95
CA ILE A 339 -6.97 8.78 -15.62
C ILE A 339 -7.27 10.03 -14.79
N CYS A 340 -6.31 10.94 -14.64
CA CYS A 340 -6.52 12.18 -13.85
C CYS A 340 -7.73 12.98 -14.33
N LYS A 341 -7.99 13.00 -15.65
CA LYS A 341 -9.12 13.73 -16.24
C LYS A 341 -10.48 13.08 -15.98
N ASN A 342 -10.55 11.75 -15.94
CA ASN A 342 -11.82 11.02 -15.91
C ASN A 342 -12.15 10.42 -14.55
N ALA A 343 -11.14 10.14 -13.72
CA ALA A 343 -11.31 9.49 -12.42
C ALA A 343 -11.47 10.47 -11.24
N TYR A 344 -11.17 11.76 -11.45
CA TYR A 344 -11.20 12.78 -10.40
C TYR A 344 -12.00 14.00 -10.85
N ALA A 345 -12.86 14.52 -9.99
CA ALA A 345 -13.67 15.70 -10.24
C ALA A 345 -14.03 16.44 -8.95
N ASN A 346 -14.17 17.76 -9.04
CA ASN A 346 -14.63 18.62 -7.94
C ASN A 346 -16.18 18.56 -7.81
N LYS A 347 -16.68 17.40 -7.39
CA LYS A 347 -18.12 17.16 -7.15
C LYS A 347 -18.28 16.13 -6.03
N VAL A 348 -19.51 15.94 -5.56
CA VAL A 348 -19.81 15.00 -4.46
C VAL A 348 -19.35 13.58 -4.79
N GLU A 349 -19.66 13.08 -5.99
CA GLU A 349 -19.17 11.80 -6.51
C GLU A 349 -17.87 12.02 -7.32
N GLY A 350 -16.90 12.66 -6.67
CA GLY A 350 -15.68 13.18 -7.30
C GLY A 350 -14.58 12.16 -7.53
N ILE A 351 -14.69 10.97 -6.93
CA ILE A 351 -13.75 9.84 -7.05
C ILE A 351 -14.52 8.60 -7.52
N VAL A 352 -13.84 7.68 -8.20
CA VAL A 352 -14.46 6.54 -8.89
C VAL A 352 -14.57 5.26 -8.05
N GLY A 353 -14.03 5.28 -6.84
CA GLY A 353 -14.05 4.16 -5.89
C GLY A 353 -14.01 4.66 -4.45
N ASN A 354 -13.72 3.74 -3.52
CA ASN A 354 -13.38 4.12 -2.16
C ASN A 354 -12.07 4.93 -2.16
N GLU A 355 -11.88 5.76 -1.15
CA GLU A 355 -10.65 6.54 -0.98
C GLU A 355 -9.59 5.80 -0.14
N ASP A 356 -9.99 4.77 0.61
CA ASP A 356 -9.09 3.86 1.32
C ASP A 356 -7.96 4.53 2.13
N VAL A 357 -8.35 5.60 2.83
CA VAL A 357 -7.53 6.32 3.83
C VAL A 357 -6.44 7.22 3.20
N GLY A 358 -6.70 7.75 2.01
CA GLY A 358 -5.97 8.89 1.44
C GLY A 358 -5.37 8.59 0.09
#